data_AF-A0A2N9W325-F1
#
_entry.id   AF-A0A2N9W325-F1
#
_cell.length_a   1.000
_cell.length_b   1.000
_cell.length_c   1.000
_cell.angle_alpha   90.00
_cell.angle_beta   90.00
_cell.angle_gamma   90.00
#
_symmetry.space_group_name_H-M   'P 1'
#
loop_
_entity.id
_entity.type
_entity.pdbx_description
1 polymer ?
#
loop_
_entity_poly.entity_id
_entity_poly.type
_entity_poly.pdbx_seq_one_letter_code
_entity_poly.pdbx_strand_id
1 'polypeptide(L)'
;MRDLPFPYVTIETEQLGGTRNISSVEEAADFLEMYWPIKKGEKFVEAKQACIEALEGKIMCTAARSAFIEAAKEADIYVAEKRL
;
A
#
# COMPACT_ATOMS: atom_id res chain seq x y z
N MET A 1 4.04 8.96 16.44
CA MET A 1 3.85 8.45 15.07
C MET A 1 2.59 9.10 14.53
N ARG A 2 2.63 9.61 13.29
CA ARG A 2 1.46 10.23 12.67
C ARG A 2 0.68 9.09 11.99
N ASP A 3 -0.35 8.60 12.66
CA ASP A 3 -1.31 7.72 11.99
C ASP A 3 -2.05 8.54 10.94
N LEU A 4 -1.91 8.12 9.70
CA LEU A 4 -2.56 8.71 8.54
C LEU A 4 -3.59 7.70 8.01
N PRO A 5 -4.74 7.56 8.70
CA PRO A 5 -5.74 6.57 8.37
C PRO A 5 -6.40 6.94 7.03
N PHE A 6 -6.62 5.93 6.20
CA PHE A 6 -7.33 6.04 4.94
C PHE A 6 -8.30 4.84 4.75
N PRO A 7 -9.25 4.90 3.80
CA PRO A 7 -10.18 3.81 3.55
C PRO A 7 -9.42 2.53 3.21
N TYR A 8 -9.67 1.47 3.96
CA TYR A 8 -8.82 0.28 3.88
C TYR A 8 -8.74 -0.30 2.46
N VAL A 9 -7.56 -0.80 2.11
CA VAL A 9 -7.28 -1.53 0.88
C VAL A 9 -6.97 -2.97 1.26
N THR A 10 -7.70 -3.90 0.66
CA THR A 10 -7.51 -5.34 0.83
C THR A 10 -6.60 -5.85 -0.29
N ILE A 11 -5.51 -6.48 0.11
CA ILE A 11 -4.53 -7.07 -0.79
C ILE A 11 -4.32 -8.54 -0.44
N GLU A 12 -3.97 -9.33 -1.43
CA GLU A 12 -3.60 -10.72 -1.27
C GLU A 12 -2.16 -10.82 -0.80
N THR A 13 -1.90 -11.76 0.10
CA THR A 13 -0.57 -12.05 0.60
C THR A 13 -0.18 -13.46 0.21
N GLU A 14 1.11 -13.68 -0.01
CA GLU A 14 1.64 -15.01 -0.37
C GLU A 14 1.46 -16.04 0.75
N GLN A 15 1.18 -15.62 2.00
CA GLN A 15 0.83 -16.53 3.08
C GLN A 15 -0.56 -17.12 2.85
N LEU A 16 -0.61 -18.27 2.17
CA LEU A 16 -1.73 -19.22 2.21
C LEU A 16 -3.09 -18.65 1.75
N GLY A 17 -3.10 -17.70 0.81
CA GLY A 17 -4.33 -17.05 0.34
C GLY A 17 -4.94 -16.10 1.37
N GLY A 18 -4.15 -15.65 2.35
CA GLY A 18 -4.57 -14.66 3.33
C GLY A 18 -4.67 -13.28 2.71
N THR A 19 -5.82 -12.61 2.87
CA THR A 19 -5.97 -11.21 2.51
C THR A 19 -5.63 -10.31 3.69
N ARG A 20 -4.78 -9.28 3.49
CA ARG A 20 -4.50 -8.26 4.50
C ARG A 20 -5.27 -6.98 4.16
N ASN A 21 -5.87 -6.37 5.17
CA ASN A 21 -6.49 -5.06 5.08
C ASN A 21 -5.49 -4.02 5.59
N ILE A 22 -5.18 -3.05 4.74
CA ILE A 22 -4.26 -1.95 5.01
C ILE A 22 -5.10 -0.69 5.19
N SER A 23 -5.09 -0.11 6.39
CA SER A 23 -5.93 1.05 6.75
C SER A 23 -5.14 2.33 7.01
N SER A 24 -3.82 2.26 7.04
CA SER A 24 -2.92 3.40 7.26
C SER A 24 -1.71 3.36 6.32
N VAL A 25 -1.10 4.53 6.10
CA VAL A 25 0.13 4.66 5.29
C VAL A 25 1.29 3.88 5.91
N GLU A 26 1.38 3.86 7.24
CA GLU A 26 2.40 3.12 7.96
C GLU A 26 2.26 1.61 7.73
N GLU A 27 1.03 1.06 7.79
CA GLU A 27 0.75 -0.34 7.46
C GLU A 27 1.08 -0.67 6.00
N ALA A 28 0.82 0.27 5.08
CA ALA A 28 1.15 0.10 3.66
C ALA A 28 2.67 0.02 3.45
N ALA A 29 3.43 0.89 4.11
CA ALA A 29 4.88 0.92 4.05
C ALA A 29 5.50 -0.36 4.65
N ASP A 30 5.02 -0.78 5.82
CA ASP A 30 5.41 -2.04 6.46
C ASP A 30 5.14 -3.23 5.54
N PHE A 31 3.95 -3.25 4.92
CA PHE A 31 3.59 -4.30 3.98
C PHE A 31 4.50 -4.35 2.74
N LEU A 32 4.77 -3.19 2.13
CA LEU A 32 5.69 -3.06 0.99
C LEU A 32 7.10 -3.58 1.33
N GLU A 33 7.54 -3.40 2.57
CA GLU A 33 8.89 -3.79 2.98
C GLU A 33 8.99 -5.27 3.38
N MET A 34 8.08 -5.75 4.23
CA MET A 34 8.15 -7.08 4.83
C MET A 34 7.47 -8.16 4.01
N TYR A 35 6.33 -7.86 3.38
CA TYR A 35 5.42 -8.88 2.83
C TYR A 35 5.25 -8.81 1.31
N TRP A 36 5.87 -7.83 0.66
CA TRP A 36 5.68 -7.64 -0.78
C TRP A 36 6.39 -8.71 -1.61
N PRO A 37 5.66 -9.43 -2.48
CA PRO A 37 6.20 -10.55 -3.24
C PRO A 37 7.10 -10.12 -4.40
N ILE A 38 6.78 -9.00 -5.07
CA ILE A 38 7.44 -8.57 -6.32
C ILE A 38 8.15 -7.23 -6.14
N LYS A 39 9.43 -7.28 -5.76
CA LYS A 39 10.26 -6.08 -5.50
C LYS A 39 10.84 -5.41 -6.75
N LYS A 40 10.31 -5.71 -7.94
CA LYS A 40 10.85 -5.28 -9.24
C LYS A 40 9.93 -4.34 -10.03
N GLY A 41 8.75 -4.02 -9.52
CA GLY A 41 7.81 -3.11 -10.18
C GLY A 41 8.25 -1.64 -10.06
N GLU A 42 8.15 -0.87 -11.15
CA GLU A 42 8.34 0.59 -11.07
C GLU A 42 7.29 1.20 -10.13
N LYS A 43 6.06 0.68 -10.18
CA LYS A 43 4.97 1.10 -9.29
C LYS A 43 5.25 0.78 -7.84
N PHE A 44 5.98 -0.31 -7.55
CA PHE A 44 6.39 -0.64 -6.17
C PHE A 44 7.30 0.44 -5.58
N VAL A 45 8.29 0.91 -6.36
CA VAL A 45 9.20 1.97 -5.92
C VAL A 45 8.43 3.27 -5.72
N GLU A 46 7.54 3.62 -6.65
CA GLU A 46 6.66 4.79 -6.52
C GLU A 46 5.76 4.70 -5.27
N ALA A 47 5.14 3.54 -5.01
CA ALA A 47 4.29 3.34 -3.84
C ALA A 47 5.08 3.47 -2.53
N LYS A 48 6.30 2.91 -2.46
CA LYS A 48 7.17 3.05 -1.28
C LYS A 48 7.53 4.51 -1.04
N GLN A 49 7.90 5.23 -2.10
CA GLN A 49 8.25 6.63 -2.02
C GLN A 49 7.06 7.49 -1.60
N ALA A 50 5.88 7.27 -2.20
CA ALA A 50 4.65 7.95 -1.84
C ALA A 50 4.25 7.71 -0.38
N CYS A 51 4.44 6.49 0.15
CA CYS A 51 4.19 6.22 1.57
C CYS A 51 5.11 7.06 2.48
N ILE A 52 6.40 7.15 2.15
CA ILE A 52 7.36 7.98 2.91
C ILE A 52 6.97 9.47 2.83
N GLU A 53 6.67 9.96 1.63
CA GLU A 53 6.27 11.35 1.42
C GLU A 53 4.97 11.71 2.17
N ALA A 54 4.01 10.78 2.23
CA ALA A 54 2.79 10.97 3.01
C ALA A 54 3.09 11.01 4.51
N LEU A 55 3.94 10.12 5.03
CA LEU A 55 4.38 10.14 6.43
C LEU A 55 5.13 11.42 6.81
N GLU A 56 5.94 11.96 5.88
CA GLU A 56 6.59 13.26 6.01
C GLU A 56 5.60 14.43 5.96
N GLY A 57 4.39 14.22 5.44
CA GLY A 57 3.37 15.25 5.22
C GLY A 57 3.58 16.07 3.95
N LYS A 58 4.37 15.55 2.99
CA LYS A 58 4.61 16.17 1.67
C LYS A 58 3.44 15.94 0.72
N ILE A 59 2.81 14.76 0.80
CA ILE A 59 1.63 14.40 -0.01
C ILE A 59 0.49 13.93 0.90
N MET A 60 -0.72 13.83 0.34
CA MET A 60 -1.88 13.31 1.06
C MET A 60 -1.85 11.78 1.16
N CYS A 61 -2.43 11.23 2.23
CA CYS A 61 -2.59 9.77 2.42
C CYS A 61 -3.35 9.11 1.26
N THR A 62 -4.28 9.84 0.64
CA THR A 62 -5.03 9.41 -0.55
C THR A 62 -4.12 9.20 -1.76
N ALA A 63 -3.08 10.02 -1.94
CA ALA A 63 -2.11 9.86 -3.02
C ALA A 63 -1.22 8.63 -2.78
N ALA A 64 -0.72 8.45 -1.56
CA ALA A 64 0.02 7.24 -1.18
C ALA A 64 -0.81 5.96 -1.37
N ARG A 65 -2.09 5.99 -0.97
CA ARG A 65 -3.04 4.89 -1.21
C ARG A 65 -3.23 4.60 -2.69
N SER A 66 -3.37 5.63 -3.53
CA SER A 66 -3.53 5.44 -4.98
C SER A 66 -2.30 4.76 -5.59
N ALA A 67 -1.09 5.24 -5.25
CA ALA A 67 0.15 4.63 -5.69
C ALA A 67 0.27 3.17 -5.23
N PHE A 68 -0.11 2.88 -3.98
CA PHE A 68 -0.15 1.52 -3.43
C PHE A 68 -1.11 0.61 -4.20
N ILE A 69 -2.30 1.08 -4.57
CA ILE A 69 -3.26 0.31 -5.37
C ILE A 69 -2.70 0.02 -6.77
N GLU A 70 -2.06 0.99 -7.42
CA GLU A 70 -1.42 0.76 -8.71
C GLU A 70 -0.29 -0.28 -8.60
N ALA A 71 0.53 -0.21 -7.55
CA ALA A 71 1.55 -1.22 -7.29
C ALA A 71 0.93 -2.61 -7.04
N ALA A 72 -0.16 -2.68 -6.27
CA ALA A 72 -0.84 -3.94 -5.98
C ALA A 72 -1.46 -4.55 -7.25
N LYS A 73 -1.97 -3.72 -8.17
CA LYS A 73 -2.46 -4.15 -9.48
C LYS A 73 -1.34 -4.65 -10.39
N GLU A 74 -0.20 -3.96 -10.41
CA GLU A 74 0.97 -4.39 -11.18
C GLU A 74 1.54 -5.72 -10.67
N ALA A 75 1.49 -5.93 -9.35
CA ALA A 75 1.91 -7.18 -8.72
C ALA A 75 0.84 -8.28 -8.72
N ASP A 76 -0.33 -8.04 -9.32
CA ASP A 76 -1.48 -8.97 -9.36
C ASP A 76 -1.98 -9.44 -7.97
N ILE A 77 -1.77 -8.62 -6.93
CA ILE A 77 -2.18 -8.90 -5.54
C ILE A 77 -3.31 -7.99 -5.05
N TYR A 78 -3.87 -7.15 -5.93
CA TYR A 78 -4.98 -6.29 -5.58
C TYR A 78 -6.28 -7.11 -5.49
N VAL A 79 -6.94 -7.11 -4.32
CA VAL A 79 -8.18 -7.87 -4.10
C VAL A 79 -9.39 -6.95 -4.12
N ALA A 80 -9.43 -5.99 -3.21
CA ALA A 80 -10.56 -5.08 -3.07
C ALA A 80 -10.12 -3.80 -2.37
N GLU A 81 -10.87 -2.73 -2.55
CA GLU A 81 -10.69 -1.52 -1.76
C GLU A 81 -12.04 -1.02 -1.27
N LYS A 82 -12.09 -0.45 -0.06
CA LYS A 82 -13.30 0.26 0.35
C LYS A 82 -13.35 1.59 -0.39
N ARG A 83 -14.25 1.69 -1.36
CA ARG A 83 -14.59 2.94 -2.04
C ARG A 83 -15.47 3.77 -1.09
N LEU A 84 -15.06 5.02 -0.83
CA LEU A 84 -15.83 6.01 -0.07
C LEU A 84 -17.15 6.34 -0.77
#